data_AF-A0A7S0QGX8-F1
#
_entry.id   AF-A0A7S0QGX8-F1
#
_cell.length_a   1.000
_cell.length_b   1.000
_cell.length_c   1.000
_cell.angle_alpha   90.00
_cell.angle_beta   90.00
_cell.angle_gamma   90.00
#
_symmetry.space_group_name_H-M   'P 1'
#
loop_
_entity.id
_entity.type
_entity.pdbx_description
1 polymer ?
#
loop_
_entity_poly.entity_id
_entity_poly.type
_entity_poly.pdbx_seq_one_letter_code
_entity_poly.pdbx_strand_id
1 'polypeptide(L)'
;MIKVQVIACIVTVILAGPCSAFLPLKSAWIPKQHAFALRRIQHSGISTAVISQRTVEGLALEKATSNLTFSENAPLLPSMSNPRETRIRLAKLLQRTSLEDLAMQRITEASGDVINGLARMLNLDKRQTNASIAHPKPRVVVLGSGWVAQAFGSSIDTSKFETICISPRSYFIFTPMLASAAVGTVEYRSITDPIRQVNPNVDFCHAKVNRVDFDRKTVLCKAEIQGQQSFEVSYDYLVLSIGMQSNTFNTPGVQEYCFFLKDLSDAIKLRAGIMEQFEAASLPGIPEQRIRQMLTFVVIGGGPVGVEMSAELFDFIDQDLCR
;
A
#
# COMPACT_ATOMS: atom_id res chain seq x y z
N MET A 1 -20.31 4.68 -24.66
CA MET A 1 -20.45 3.71 -23.54
C MET A 1 -19.09 3.08 -23.30
N ILE A 2 -18.41 3.53 -22.24
CA ILE A 2 -17.12 3.00 -21.79
C ILE A 2 -17.34 1.59 -21.23
N LYS A 3 -16.35 0.70 -21.33
CA LYS A 3 -16.45 -0.66 -20.78
C LYS A 3 -15.29 -0.94 -19.84
N VAL A 4 -15.63 -1.32 -18.61
CA VAL A 4 -14.71 -1.93 -17.64
C VAL A 4 -15.06 -3.41 -17.54
N GLN A 5 -14.11 -4.29 -17.82
CA GLN A 5 -14.29 -5.74 -17.75
C GLN A 5 -13.28 -6.37 -16.80
N VAL A 6 -13.79 -7.04 -15.75
CA VAL A 6 -12.97 -7.83 -14.82
C VAL A 6 -12.85 -9.25 -15.34
N ILE A 7 -11.63 -9.70 -15.62
CA ILE A 7 -11.33 -11.08 -15.99
C ILE A 7 -10.75 -11.79 -14.77
N ALA A 8 -11.56 -12.64 -14.15
CA ALA A 8 -11.12 -13.47 -13.04
C ALA A 8 -10.24 -14.65 -13.52
N CYS A 9 -8.95 -14.39 -13.71
CA CYS A 9 -7.96 -15.46 -13.87
C CYS A 9 -7.77 -16.21 -12.54
N ILE A 10 -8.56 -17.25 -12.32
CA ILE A 10 -8.33 -18.22 -11.25
C ILE A 10 -7.16 -19.14 -11.67
N VAL A 11 -5.93 -18.69 -11.41
CA VAL A 11 -4.77 -19.59 -11.41
C VAL A 11 -4.65 -20.23 -10.04
N THR A 12 -5.37 -21.33 -9.83
CA THR A 12 -5.24 -22.11 -8.59
C THR A 12 -3.88 -22.79 -8.56
N VAL A 13 -2.92 -22.21 -7.83
CA VAL A 13 -1.68 -22.91 -7.48
C VAL A 13 -2.01 -23.92 -6.37
N ILE A 14 -2.57 -25.08 -6.74
CA ILE A 14 -2.57 -26.25 -5.87
C ILE A 14 -1.18 -26.86 -5.96
N LEU A 15 -0.38 -26.70 -4.90
CA LEU A 15 0.83 -27.50 -4.72
C LEU A 15 0.42 -28.94 -4.33
N ALA A 16 0.20 -29.77 -5.35
CA ALA A 16 0.15 -31.22 -5.20
C ALA A 16 0.62 -31.87 -6.51
N GLY A 17 1.70 -32.64 -6.44
CA GLY A 17 2.04 -33.61 -7.47
C GLY A 17 2.23 -34.99 -6.84
N PRO A 18 2.45 -36.05 -7.64
CA PRO A 18 2.25 -36.14 -9.08
C PRO A 18 1.35 -37.35 -9.48
N CYS A 19 0.57 -37.24 -10.57
CA CYS A 19 0.44 -38.30 -11.61
C CYS A 19 -0.65 -38.00 -12.67
N SER A 20 -0.23 -38.10 -13.94
CA SER A 20 -0.97 -38.59 -15.12
C SER A 20 -2.51 -38.74 -15.08
N ALA A 21 -3.22 -37.93 -15.88
CA ALA A 21 -4.19 -38.41 -16.90
C ALA A 21 -4.74 -37.27 -17.78
N PHE A 22 -5.11 -37.61 -19.02
CA PHE A 22 -5.73 -36.74 -20.03
C PHE A 22 -7.26 -36.87 -19.99
N LEU A 23 -8.02 -35.77 -20.14
CA LEU A 23 -9.20 -35.59 -21.05
C LEU A 23 -10.19 -34.47 -20.57
N PRO A 24 -10.97 -33.84 -21.48
CA PRO A 24 -11.81 -32.68 -21.18
C PRO A 24 -13.32 -32.96 -21.11
N LEU A 25 -14.02 -32.39 -20.13
CA LEU A 25 -15.49 -32.29 -20.06
C LEU A 25 -15.87 -30.93 -19.47
N LYS A 26 -16.62 -30.08 -20.18
CA LYS A 26 -18.10 -30.07 -20.36
C LYS A 26 -18.87 -29.64 -19.11
N SER A 27 -19.71 -28.63 -19.32
CA SER A 27 -20.76 -28.06 -18.47
C SER A 27 -21.59 -29.06 -17.66
N ALA A 28 -21.75 -28.81 -16.35
CA ALA A 28 -23.04 -28.76 -15.64
C ALA A 28 -22.85 -28.50 -14.12
N TRP A 29 -23.96 -28.20 -13.44
CA TRP A 29 -24.19 -28.14 -11.98
C TRP A 29 -23.77 -26.88 -11.19
N ILE A 30 -24.79 -26.14 -10.77
CA ILE A 30 -24.77 -25.10 -9.73
C ILE A 30 -25.88 -25.42 -8.72
N PRO A 31 -25.59 -25.72 -7.44
CA PRO A 31 -26.58 -25.69 -6.38
C PRO A 31 -26.81 -24.24 -5.88
N LYS A 32 -28.07 -23.87 -5.68
CA LYS A 32 -28.46 -22.58 -5.08
C LYS A 32 -28.02 -22.53 -3.61
N GLN A 33 -27.48 -21.39 -3.15
CA GLN A 33 -27.79 -20.60 -1.94
C GLN A 33 -26.77 -19.43 -1.84
N HIS A 34 -26.86 -18.57 -0.80
CA HIS A 34 -25.99 -17.40 -0.55
C HIS A 34 -26.21 -16.14 -1.42
N ALA A 35 -27.37 -15.50 -1.25
CA ALA A 35 -27.57 -14.09 -1.60
C ALA A 35 -27.42 -13.20 -0.36
N PHE A 36 -26.31 -12.47 -0.19
CA PHE A 36 -26.22 -11.32 0.74
C PHE A 36 -25.04 -10.36 0.45
N ALA A 37 -24.90 -9.89 -0.80
CA ALA A 37 -23.94 -8.84 -1.16
C ALA A 37 -24.35 -8.00 -2.40
N LEU A 38 -25.64 -7.89 -2.72
CA LEU A 38 -26.13 -7.12 -3.88
C LEU A 38 -27.47 -6.42 -3.61
N ARG A 39 -27.42 -5.12 -3.31
CA ARG A 39 -28.57 -4.19 -3.43
C ARG A 39 -28.14 -2.77 -3.83
N ARG A 40 -27.30 -2.64 -4.87
CA ARG A 40 -27.21 -1.40 -5.68
C ARG A 40 -26.60 -1.53 -7.08
N ILE A 41 -26.57 -2.74 -7.66
CA ILE A 41 -26.11 -2.95 -9.05
C ILE A 41 -27.20 -3.66 -9.84
N GLN A 42 -28.16 -2.89 -10.35
CA GLN A 42 -29.06 -3.30 -11.42
C GLN A 42 -29.64 -2.04 -12.09
N HIS A 43 -28.93 -1.52 -13.10
CA HIS A 43 -29.51 -0.75 -14.23
C HIS A 43 -28.50 -0.47 -15.38
N SER A 44 -27.20 -0.73 -15.23
CA SER A 44 -26.13 -0.30 -16.16
C SER A 44 -25.53 -1.39 -17.08
N GLY A 45 -26.15 -2.57 -17.23
CA GLY A 45 -25.73 -3.56 -18.24
C GLY A 45 -24.39 -4.27 -17.99
N ILE A 46 -23.90 -4.27 -16.75
CA ILE A 46 -22.68 -4.97 -16.35
C ILE A 46 -22.90 -6.49 -16.38
N SER A 47 -22.11 -7.22 -17.17
CA SER A 47 -22.13 -8.69 -17.20
C SER A 47 -21.00 -9.24 -16.30
N THR A 48 -21.26 -9.30 -15.00
CA THR A 48 -20.34 -9.88 -14.01
C THR A 48 -20.72 -11.33 -13.71
N ALA A 49 -19.78 -12.25 -13.85
CA ALA A 49 -19.90 -13.63 -13.36
C ALA A 49 -19.09 -13.78 -12.05
N VAL A 50 -19.77 -14.01 -10.93
CA VAL A 50 -19.17 -14.34 -9.62
C VAL A 50 -19.64 -15.72 -9.18
N ILE A 51 -18.72 -16.55 -8.68
CA ILE A 51 -18.99 -17.86 -8.05
C ILE A 51 -18.22 -17.93 -6.71
N SER A 52 -18.82 -18.53 -5.68
CA SER A 52 -18.33 -18.65 -4.28
C SER A 52 -19.12 -19.79 -3.57
N GLN A 53 -18.76 -20.41 -2.44
CA GLN A 53 -17.64 -20.29 -1.47
C GLN A 53 -17.58 -21.61 -0.62
N ARG A 54 -16.75 -21.66 0.45
CA ARG A 54 -17.01 -22.37 1.76
C ARG A 54 -16.84 -23.91 1.83
N THR A 55 -16.51 -24.56 2.97
CA THR A 55 -15.98 -24.13 4.30
C THR A 55 -15.14 -25.25 4.95
N VAL A 56 -13.91 -24.98 5.39
CA VAL A 56 -13.32 -25.41 6.69
C VAL A 56 -12.26 -24.34 7.03
N GLU A 57 -12.10 -23.79 8.24
CA GLU A 57 -12.59 -24.15 9.58
C GLU A 57 -13.23 -22.95 10.28
N GLY A 58 -14.05 -23.21 11.29
CA GLY A 58 -14.46 -22.20 12.26
C GLY A 58 -14.91 -22.86 13.55
N LEU A 59 -14.20 -22.59 14.65
CA LEU A 59 -14.62 -22.83 16.03
C LEU A 59 -13.68 -22.05 16.98
N ALA A 60 -14.23 -21.58 18.10
CA ALA A 60 -13.55 -20.87 19.20
C ALA A 60 -12.94 -19.48 18.90
N LEU A 61 -13.78 -18.42 18.94
CA LEU A 61 -13.80 -17.51 20.11
C LEU A 61 -15.02 -16.57 20.09
N GLU A 62 -16.15 -16.98 20.66
CA GLU A 62 -17.28 -16.09 20.94
C GLU A 62 -17.81 -16.37 22.35
N LYS A 63 -17.23 -15.67 23.35
CA LYS A 63 -17.67 -15.68 24.76
C LYS A 63 -17.09 -14.47 25.53
N ALA A 64 -17.44 -13.25 25.13
CA ALA A 64 -17.05 -12.03 25.87
C ALA A 64 -17.98 -10.81 25.67
N THR A 65 -19.25 -10.98 25.29
CA THR A 65 -20.20 -9.86 25.08
C THR A 65 -21.61 -10.20 25.55
N SER A 66 -21.75 -10.51 26.84
CA SER A 66 -23.05 -10.57 27.52
C SER A 66 -22.98 -9.80 28.83
N ASN A 67 -23.19 -8.48 28.76
CA ASN A 67 -23.69 -7.57 29.80
C ASN A 67 -23.42 -6.13 29.36
N LEU A 68 -24.41 -5.45 28.77
CA LEU A 68 -24.61 -3.98 28.82
C LEU A 68 -25.94 -3.59 28.14
N THR A 69 -27.00 -3.62 28.94
CA THR A 69 -28.28 -2.91 28.73
C THR A 69 -28.40 -1.92 29.90
N PHE A 70 -28.92 -0.69 29.82
CA PHE A 70 -29.75 0.04 28.84
C PHE A 70 -29.42 1.55 28.98
N SER A 71 -29.77 2.39 28.00
CA SER A 71 -30.44 3.69 28.27
C SER A 71 -30.84 4.39 26.96
N GLU A 72 -32.09 4.22 26.53
CA GLU A 72 -32.72 5.09 25.53
C GLU A 72 -33.12 6.41 26.19
N ASN A 73 -32.16 7.31 26.41
CA ASN A 73 -32.40 8.71 26.78
C ASN A 73 -31.13 9.56 26.56
N ALA A 74 -30.67 9.65 25.31
CA ALA A 74 -29.75 10.71 24.91
C ALA A 74 -30.56 11.99 24.65
N PRO A 75 -30.24 13.14 25.27
CA PRO A 75 -30.99 14.37 25.03
C PRO A 75 -30.80 14.81 23.57
N LEU A 76 -31.92 15.01 22.87
CA LEU A 76 -31.95 15.63 21.55
C LEU A 76 -31.25 16.99 21.62
N LEU A 77 -30.26 17.23 20.76
CA LEU A 77 -29.61 18.52 20.65
C LEU A 77 -30.66 19.58 20.29
N PRO A 78 -30.81 20.67 21.08
CA PRO A 78 -31.82 21.69 20.80
C PRO A 78 -31.52 22.39 19.47
N SER A 79 -32.58 22.67 18.70
CA SER A 79 -32.47 23.28 17.38
C SER A 79 -31.75 24.62 17.41
N MET A 80 -30.64 24.72 16.68
CA MET A 80 -29.76 25.89 16.72
C MET A 80 -30.35 27.06 15.93
N SER A 81 -30.86 28.07 16.63
CA SER A 81 -31.50 29.26 16.03
C SER A 81 -30.71 30.57 16.15
N ASN A 82 -29.56 30.59 16.85
CA ASN A 82 -28.81 31.83 17.11
C ASN A 82 -27.35 31.81 16.59
N PRO A 83 -27.06 32.42 15.43
CA PRO A 83 -25.72 32.48 14.85
C PRO A 83 -24.65 33.20 15.70
N ARG A 84 -25.05 34.08 16.64
CA ARG A 84 -24.10 34.80 17.50
C ARG A 84 -23.45 33.88 18.53
N GLU A 85 -24.20 32.90 19.04
CA GLU A 85 -23.73 31.97 20.06
C GLU A 85 -22.77 30.93 19.48
N THR A 86 -23.03 30.48 18.25
CA THR A 86 -22.09 29.65 17.47
C THR A 86 -20.75 30.36 17.27
N ARG A 87 -20.74 31.67 16.95
CA ARG A 87 -19.50 32.44 16.81
C ARG A 87 -18.70 32.54 18.11
N ILE A 88 -19.36 32.71 19.25
CA ILE A 88 -18.69 32.77 20.56
C ILE A 88 -18.11 31.40 20.95
N ARG A 89 -18.80 30.29 20.67
CA ARG A 89 -18.25 28.94 20.86
C ARG A 89 -17.11 28.61 19.90
N LEU A 90 -17.21 29.00 18.63
CA LEU A 90 -16.13 28.82 17.66
C LEU A 90 -14.89 29.63 18.07
N ALA A 91 -15.07 30.89 18.52
CA ALA A 91 -13.98 31.70 19.05
C ALA A 91 -13.33 31.09 20.30
N LYS A 92 -14.10 30.48 21.20
CA LYS A 92 -13.56 29.74 22.36
C LYS A 92 -12.83 28.44 21.99
N LEU A 93 -13.22 27.77 20.90
CA LEU A 93 -12.52 26.58 20.39
C LEU A 93 -11.24 26.93 19.64
N LEU A 94 -11.24 28.05 18.89
CA LEU A 94 -10.08 28.61 18.20
C LEU A 94 -9.08 29.32 19.14
N GLN A 95 -9.41 29.47 20.42
CA GLN A 95 -8.55 30.06 21.46
C GLN A 95 -7.56 29.06 22.11
N ARG A 96 -7.24 27.94 21.46
CA ARG A 96 -6.15 27.04 21.90
C ARG A 96 -5.08 26.93 20.83
N THR A 97 -3.85 27.26 21.24
CA THR A 97 -2.63 27.47 20.44
C THR A 97 -2.80 28.52 19.35
N SER A 98 -2.04 29.60 19.46
CA SER A 98 -1.91 30.58 18.39
C SER A 98 -1.25 29.95 17.15
N LEU A 99 -1.44 30.57 15.99
CA LEU A 99 -0.72 30.19 14.76
C LEU A 99 0.80 30.27 14.95
N GLU A 100 1.26 31.15 15.85
CA GLU A 100 2.66 31.31 16.23
C GLU A 100 3.15 30.15 17.10
N ASP A 101 2.35 29.67 18.06
CA ASP A 101 2.69 28.47 18.86
C ASP A 101 2.80 27.24 17.97
N LEU A 102 1.86 27.08 17.02
CA LEU A 102 1.79 25.93 16.14
C LEU A 102 2.90 25.98 15.07
N ALA A 103 3.25 27.17 14.59
CA ALA A 103 4.43 27.40 13.76
C ALA A 103 5.73 27.15 14.53
N MET A 104 5.87 27.67 15.76
CA MET A 104 7.04 27.44 16.61
C MET A 104 7.20 25.99 17.02
N GLN A 105 6.10 25.27 17.26
CA GLN A 105 6.14 23.82 17.50
C GLN A 105 6.64 23.10 16.24
N ARG A 106 6.12 23.39 15.05
CA ARG A 106 6.60 22.82 13.78
C ARG A 106 8.05 23.18 13.46
N ILE A 107 8.48 24.41 13.76
CA ILE A 107 9.86 24.86 13.61
C ILE A 107 10.77 24.13 14.61
N THR A 108 10.32 23.92 15.84
CA THR A 108 11.08 23.20 16.89
C THR A 108 11.20 21.71 16.58
N GLU A 109 10.13 21.07 16.10
CA GLU A 109 10.13 19.68 15.62
C GLU A 109 11.09 19.52 14.42
N ALA A 110 10.95 20.36 13.39
CA ALA A 110 11.82 20.33 12.22
C ALA A 110 13.29 20.66 12.57
N SER A 111 13.53 21.59 13.49
CA SER A 111 14.88 21.91 13.99
C SER A 111 15.45 20.76 14.81
N GLY A 112 14.63 20.05 15.59
CA GLY A 112 15.03 18.83 16.29
C GLY A 112 15.49 17.75 15.33
N ASP A 113 14.75 17.50 14.25
CA ASP A 113 15.15 16.55 13.20
C ASP A 113 16.42 16.97 12.46
N VAL A 114 16.58 18.25 12.14
CA VAL A 114 17.80 18.80 11.51
C VAL A 114 19.00 18.73 12.44
N ILE A 115 18.85 19.09 13.72
CA ILE A 115 19.91 19.02 14.74
C ILE A 115 20.30 17.55 14.99
N ASN A 116 19.33 16.63 15.11
CA ASN A 116 19.60 15.20 15.23
C ASN A 116 20.22 14.62 13.95
N GLY A 117 19.90 15.15 12.77
CA GLY A 117 20.55 14.82 11.50
C GLY A 117 22.01 15.27 11.46
N LEU A 118 22.28 16.54 11.81
CA LEU A 118 23.62 17.13 11.88
C LEU A 118 24.48 16.48 12.96
N ALA A 119 23.93 16.22 14.16
CA ALA A 119 24.61 15.51 15.23
C ALA A 119 24.97 14.08 14.83
N ARG A 120 24.14 13.41 14.01
CA ARG A 120 24.49 12.11 13.41
C ARG A 120 25.60 12.24 12.37
N MET A 121 25.54 13.23 11.46
CA MET A 121 26.64 13.49 10.51
C MET A 121 27.98 13.75 11.23
N LEU A 122 27.99 14.60 12.26
CA LEU A 122 29.18 14.91 13.06
C LEU A 122 29.67 13.73 13.93
N ASN A 123 28.80 12.76 14.23
CA ASN A 123 29.17 11.54 14.94
C ASN A 123 29.63 10.40 14.01
N LEU A 124 29.36 10.45 12.70
CA LEU A 124 29.89 9.47 11.75
C LEU A 124 31.42 9.53 11.70
N ASP A 125 32.02 10.72 11.71
CA ASP A 125 33.48 10.91 11.81
C ASP A 125 34.08 10.41 13.14
N LYS A 126 33.28 10.36 14.22
CA LYS A 126 33.72 9.89 15.55
C LYS A 126 33.59 8.39 15.77
N ARG A 127 32.89 7.64 14.90
CA ARG A 127 32.77 6.17 15.03
C ARG A 127 34.10 5.42 14.82
N GLN A 128 35.19 6.09 14.44
CA GLN A 128 36.54 5.48 14.35
C GLN A 128 37.41 5.58 15.62
N THR A 129 37.07 6.39 16.64
CA THR A 129 38.08 6.79 17.66
C THR A 129 37.74 6.60 19.14
N ASN A 130 36.59 6.04 19.53
CA ASN A 130 36.31 5.76 20.95
C ASN A 130 35.63 4.39 21.18
N ALA A 131 36.45 3.36 21.37
CA ALA A 131 36.03 2.07 21.90
C ALA A 131 36.06 2.10 23.44
N SER A 132 34.96 2.52 24.08
CA SER A 132 34.70 2.20 25.47
C SER A 132 34.13 0.78 25.59
N ILE A 133 34.42 0.09 26.69
CA ILE A 133 34.11 -1.34 26.89
C ILE A 133 32.63 -1.50 27.27
N ALA A 134 31.76 -1.30 26.29
CA ALA A 134 30.40 -1.85 26.27
C ALA A 134 30.40 -3.03 25.30
N HIS A 135 29.73 -4.14 25.64
CA HIS A 135 29.51 -5.19 24.65
C HIS A 135 28.77 -4.59 23.44
N PRO A 136 29.27 -4.76 22.20
CA PRO A 136 28.62 -4.20 21.04
C PRO A 136 27.20 -4.74 20.94
N LYS A 137 26.22 -3.85 20.75
CA LYS A 137 24.82 -4.25 20.60
C LYS A 137 24.71 -5.22 19.42
N PRO A 138 24.01 -6.35 19.55
CA PRO A 138 23.79 -7.24 18.42
C PRO A 138 23.11 -6.50 17.27
N ARG A 139 23.61 -6.72 16.06
CA ARG A 139 23.18 -6.02 14.85
C ARG A 139 22.01 -6.74 14.19
N VAL A 140 20.91 -6.03 14.00
CA VAL A 140 19.73 -6.46 13.27
C VAL A 140 19.71 -5.78 11.91
N VAL A 141 19.80 -6.58 10.84
CA VAL A 141 19.65 -6.10 9.46
C VAL A 141 18.23 -6.40 8.98
N VAL A 142 17.49 -5.37 8.58
CA VAL A 142 16.13 -5.47 8.04
C VAL A 142 16.16 -5.21 6.54
N LEU A 143 15.67 -6.15 5.73
CA LEU A 143 15.71 -6.05 4.28
C LEU A 143 14.35 -5.65 3.70
N GLY A 144 14.31 -4.54 2.96
CA GLY A 144 13.10 -3.96 2.37
C GLY A 144 12.44 -2.88 3.24
N SER A 145 11.50 -2.16 2.66
CA SER A 145 10.73 -1.05 3.27
C SER A 145 9.22 -1.24 3.04
N GLY A 146 8.75 -2.47 3.26
CA GLY A 146 7.32 -2.84 3.22
C GLY A 146 6.69 -2.91 4.61
N TRP A 147 5.46 -3.42 4.67
CA TRP A 147 4.66 -3.61 5.89
C TRP A 147 5.43 -4.19 7.09
N VAL A 148 6.20 -5.27 6.86
CA VAL A 148 6.97 -5.92 7.93
C VAL A 148 8.10 -5.02 8.43
N ALA A 149 8.81 -4.33 7.54
CA ALA A 149 9.88 -3.41 7.91
C ALA A 149 9.36 -2.17 8.66
N GLN A 150 8.19 -1.65 8.25
CA GLN A 150 7.49 -0.56 8.94
C GLN A 150 7.15 -0.98 10.38
N ALA A 151 6.40 -2.08 10.55
CA ALA A 151 5.96 -2.57 11.86
C ALA A 151 7.12 -2.99 12.76
N PHE A 152 8.17 -3.60 12.20
CA PHE A 152 9.39 -3.95 12.93
C PHE A 152 10.17 -2.70 13.36
N GLY A 153 10.37 -1.73 12.46
CA GLY A 153 11.05 -0.46 12.75
C GLY A 153 10.38 0.34 13.86
N SER A 154 9.04 0.35 13.92
CA SER A 154 8.28 1.01 14.98
C SER A 154 8.32 0.30 16.33
N SER A 155 8.63 -0.99 16.38
CA SER A 155 8.54 -1.82 17.61
C SER A 155 9.88 -2.29 18.16
N ILE A 156 10.97 -2.18 17.38
CA ILE A 156 12.30 -2.63 17.78
C ILE A 156 12.91 -1.76 18.89
N ASP A 157 13.40 -2.42 19.93
CA ASP A 157 14.08 -1.78 21.06
C ASP A 157 15.54 -1.43 20.70
N THR A 158 15.74 -0.20 20.23
CA THR A 158 17.06 0.35 19.87
C THR A 158 17.98 0.60 21.08
N SER A 159 17.50 0.41 22.31
CA SER A 159 18.39 0.36 23.48
C SER A 159 19.19 -0.94 23.50
N LYS A 160 18.61 -2.05 23.02
CA LYS A 160 19.21 -3.39 23.00
C LYS A 160 19.93 -3.73 21.69
N PHE A 161 19.41 -3.28 20.55
CA PHE A 161 19.89 -3.67 19.23
C PHE A 161 20.45 -2.48 18.43
N GLU A 162 21.51 -2.69 17.64
CA GLU A 162 21.87 -1.80 16.54
C GLU A 162 21.06 -2.23 15.32
N THR A 163 20.13 -1.40 14.84
CA THR A 163 19.22 -1.79 13.75
C THR A 163 19.49 -0.97 12.50
N ILE A 164 19.65 -1.66 11.37
CA ILE A 164 19.80 -1.04 10.04
C ILE A 164 18.76 -1.59 9.07
N CYS A 165 18.02 -0.70 8.42
CA CYS A 165 17.09 -1.02 7.34
C CYS A 165 17.76 -0.78 5.98
N ILE A 166 17.75 -1.77 5.10
CA ILE A 166 18.37 -1.73 3.77
C ILE A 166 17.29 -1.92 2.71
N SER A 167 17.04 -0.91 1.88
CA SER A 167 16.05 -0.99 0.80
C SER A 167 16.41 -0.07 -0.37
N PRO A 168 16.12 -0.46 -1.63
CA PRO A 168 16.21 0.43 -2.78
C PRO A 168 15.10 1.50 -2.80
N ARG A 169 14.12 1.43 -1.88
CA ARG A 169 13.01 2.40 -1.75
C ARG A 169 13.03 3.06 -0.37
N SER A 170 13.15 4.38 -0.33
CA SER A 170 13.29 5.20 0.89
C SER A 170 11.97 5.46 1.66
N TYR A 171 10.86 4.87 1.20
CA TYR A 171 9.53 5.05 1.77
C TYR A 171 8.75 3.74 1.83
N PHE A 172 7.89 3.65 2.84
CA PHE A 172 6.79 2.70 2.94
C PHE A 172 5.64 3.13 2.02
N ILE A 173 4.84 2.16 1.58
CA ILE A 173 3.63 2.38 0.77
C ILE A 173 2.47 1.66 1.46
N PHE A 174 1.40 2.40 1.75
CA PHE A 174 0.14 1.84 2.20
C PHE A 174 -0.60 1.18 1.02
N THR A 175 -0.18 -0.04 0.69
CA THR A 175 -0.60 -0.74 -0.53
C THR A 175 -2.13 -0.89 -0.75
N PRO A 176 -3.02 -0.96 0.26
CA PRO A 176 -4.46 -1.01 0.05
C PRO A 176 -5.05 0.21 -0.68
N MET A 177 -4.40 1.38 -0.64
CA MET A 177 -4.88 2.59 -1.32
C MET A 177 -4.25 2.80 -2.70
N LEU A 178 -3.52 1.82 -3.25
CA LEU A 178 -2.89 1.94 -4.58
C LEU A 178 -3.93 2.05 -5.71
N ALA A 179 -5.08 1.38 -5.60
CA ALA A 179 -6.17 1.49 -6.58
C ALA A 179 -6.74 2.92 -6.62
N SER A 180 -7.09 3.46 -5.45
CA SER A 180 -7.57 4.84 -5.27
C SER A 180 -6.55 5.87 -5.77
N ALA A 181 -5.26 5.62 -5.55
CA ALA A 181 -4.20 6.50 -6.05
C ALA A 181 -4.00 6.42 -7.57
N ALA A 182 -4.25 5.26 -8.19
CA ALA A 182 -4.12 5.06 -9.64
C ALA A 182 -5.19 5.77 -10.47
N VAL A 183 -6.37 6.06 -9.91
CA VAL A 183 -7.37 6.93 -10.56
C VAL A 183 -7.26 8.39 -10.08
N GLY A 184 -6.85 8.60 -8.82
CA GLY A 184 -6.62 9.92 -8.24
C GLY A 184 -7.53 10.30 -7.08
N THR A 185 -8.41 9.40 -6.65
CA THR A 185 -9.25 9.50 -5.43
C THR A 185 -8.41 9.84 -4.20
N VAL A 186 -7.18 9.32 -4.13
CA VAL A 186 -6.20 9.61 -3.07
C VAL A 186 -4.88 10.09 -3.69
N GLU A 187 -4.23 11.04 -3.04
CA GLU A 187 -2.95 11.60 -3.49
C GLU A 187 -1.76 10.72 -3.06
N TYR A 188 -0.70 10.68 -3.89
CA TYR A 188 0.41 9.75 -3.74
C TYR A 188 1.19 9.87 -2.43
N ARG A 189 1.44 11.08 -1.93
CA ARG A 189 2.13 11.30 -0.64
C ARG A 189 1.25 10.91 0.54
N SER A 190 -0.07 10.96 0.37
CA SER A 190 -1.05 10.52 1.39
C SER A 190 -1.05 9.01 1.61
N ILE A 191 -0.37 8.23 0.76
CA ILE A 191 -0.21 6.77 0.89
C ILE A 191 1.24 6.32 1.08
N THR A 192 2.17 7.25 1.37
CA THR A 192 3.59 6.94 1.56
C THR A 192 4.21 7.62 2.77
N ASP A 193 4.94 6.85 3.59
CA ASP A 193 5.68 7.34 4.75
C ASP A 193 7.19 7.17 4.54
N PRO A 194 8.02 8.22 4.73
CA PRO A 194 9.47 8.09 4.70
C PRO A 194 9.98 7.12 5.78
N ILE A 195 10.70 6.07 5.40
CA ILE A 195 11.14 5.01 6.32
C ILE A 195 12.04 5.54 7.45
N ARG A 196 12.71 6.68 7.23
CA ARG A 196 13.57 7.38 8.20
C ARG A 196 12.78 8.04 9.34
N GLN A 197 11.49 8.31 9.17
CA GLN A 197 10.63 8.94 10.19
C GLN A 197 10.00 7.93 11.16
N VAL A 198 9.97 6.65 10.77
CA VAL A 198 9.34 5.55 11.52
C VAL A 198 9.98 5.34 12.89
N ASN A 199 11.32 5.42 12.93
CA ASN A 199 12.10 5.35 14.15
C ASN A 199 13.46 6.05 13.91
N PRO A 200 13.73 7.21 14.52
CA PRO A 200 14.96 7.97 14.26
C PRO A 200 16.22 7.26 14.76
N ASN A 201 16.10 6.20 15.57
CA ASN A 201 17.21 5.40 16.08
C ASN A 201 17.54 4.17 15.21
N VAL A 202 16.81 3.96 14.11
CA VAL A 202 17.10 2.94 13.11
C VAL A 202 17.85 3.58 11.95
N ASP A 203 19.06 3.09 11.65
CA ASP A 203 19.84 3.59 10.51
C ASP A 203 19.19 3.09 9.19
N PHE A 204 19.12 3.92 8.15
CA PHE A 204 18.59 3.53 6.84
C PHE A 204 19.61 3.68 5.71
N CYS A 205 19.84 2.57 5.02
CA CYS A 205 20.72 2.43 3.86
C CYS A 205 19.91 2.32 2.56
N HIS A 206 20.13 3.28 1.65
CA HIS A 206 19.47 3.30 0.33
C HIS A 206 20.26 2.43 -0.65
N ALA A 207 20.00 1.13 -0.61
CA ALA A 207 20.74 0.14 -1.40
C ALA A 207 19.86 -1.08 -1.76
N LYS A 208 20.13 -1.67 -2.91
CA LYS A 208 19.58 -2.95 -3.32
C LYS A 208 20.42 -4.09 -2.77
N VAL A 209 19.77 -5.11 -2.20
CA VAL A 209 20.43 -6.37 -1.83
C VAL A 209 20.50 -7.29 -3.04
N ASN A 210 21.69 -7.82 -3.30
CA ASN A 210 21.93 -8.76 -4.39
C ASN A 210 22.06 -10.21 -3.91
N ARG A 211 22.67 -10.43 -2.74
CA ARG A 211 22.90 -11.76 -2.17
C ARG A 211 22.93 -11.69 -0.64
N VAL A 212 22.43 -12.74 0.00
CA VAL A 212 22.67 -13.02 1.43
C VAL A 212 23.63 -14.20 1.52
N ASP A 213 24.60 -14.11 2.41
CA ASP A 213 25.49 -15.18 2.83
C ASP A 213 25.12 -15.56 4.26
N PHE A 214 24.66 -16.79 4.46
CA PHE A 214 24.21 -17.29 5.76
C PHE A 214 25.36 -17.88 6.59
N ASP A 215 26.43 -18.35 5.94
CA ASP A 215 27.60 -18.95 6.60
C ASP A 215 28.50 -17.85 7.17
N ARG A 216 28.75 -16.80 6.37
CA ARG A 216 29.52 -15.61 6.80
C ARG A 216 28.67 -14.58 7.55
N LYS A 217 27.35 -14.77 7.58
CA LYS A 217 26.35 -13.79 8.08
C LYS A 217 26.56 -12.37 7.52
N THR A 218 26.64 -12.26 6.19
CA THR A 218 26.75 -10.98 5.50
C THR A 218 25.68 -10.79 4.42
N VAL A 219 25.36 -9.54 4.11
CA VAL A 219 24.47 -9.14 3.01
C VAL A 219 25.28 -8.32 2.01
N LEU A 220 25.36 -8.80 0.77
CA LEU A 220 26.00 -8.08 -0.33
C LEU A 220 24.99 -7.08 -0.93
N CYS A 221 25.30 -5.81 -0.73
CA CYS A 221 24.48 -4.66 -1.13
C CYS A 221 25.14 -3.91 -2.29
N LYS A 222 24.32 -3.31 -3.15
CA LYS A 222 24.74 -2.31 -4.15
C LYS A 222 23.99 -1.02 -3.85
N ALA A 223 24.72 0.08 -3.65
CA ALA A 223 24.09 1.38 -3.40
C ALA A 223 23.21 1.81 -4.59
N GLU A 224 22.06 2.42 -4.31
CA GLU A 224 21.16 2.95 -5.35
C GLU A 224 21.60 4.37 -5.78
N ILE A 225 22.92 4.58 -5.87
CA ILE A 225 23.59 5.84 -6.19
C ILE A 225 24.64 5.55 -7.27
N GLN A 226 24.66 6.35 -8.34
CA GLN A 226 25.58 6.16 -9.47
C GLN A 226 27.05 6.25 -9.02
N GLY A 227 27.90 5.36 -9.55
CA GLY A 227 29.35 5.34 -9.30
C GLY A 227 29.81 4.64 -8.01
N GLN A 228 28.90 4.23 -7.13
CA GLN A 228 29.24 3.49 -5.90
C GLN A 228 29.47 1.99 -6.15
N GLN A 229 30.45 1.41 -5.46
CA GLN A 229 30.72 -0.03 -5.52
C GLN A 229 29.78 -0.84 -4.62
N SER A 230 29.76 -2.16 -4.82
CA SER A 230 29.07 -3.09 -3.91
C SER A 230 29.81 -3.19 -2.58
N PHE A 231 29.07 -3.37 -1.48
CA PHE A 231 29.62 -3.47 -0.12
C PHE A 231 28.91 -4.58 0.65
N GLU A 232 29.59 -5.14 1.66
CA GLU A 232 29.02 -6.14 2.56
C GLU A 232 28.57 -5.52 3.88
N VAL A 233 27.42 -5.95 4.40
CA VAL A 233 26.92 -5.61 5.73
C VAL A 233 26.79 -6.88 6.56
N SER A 234 27.54 -6.99 7.66
CA SER A 234 27.41 -8.10 8.61
C SER A 234 26.14 -8.00 9.46
N TYR A 235 25.63 -9.13 9.94
CA TYR A 235 24.46 -9.20 10.83
C TYR A 235 24.60 -10.28 11.91
N ASP A 236 24.00 -10.04 13.07
CA ASP A 236 23.73 -11.10 14.06
C ASP A 236 22.36 -11.72 13.80
N TYR A 237 21.38 -10.87 13.48
CA TYR A 237 20.00 -11.24 13.11
C TYR A 237 19.60 -10.60 11.79
N LEU A 238 18.88 -11.34 10.95
CA LEU A 238 18.41 -10.90 9.64
C LEU A 238 16.88 -11.00 9.54
N VAL A 239 16.23 -9.89 9.19
CA VAL A 239 14.78 -9.82 8.95
C VAL A 239 14.53 -9.71 7.45
N LEU A 240 13.99 -10.77 6.85
CA LEU A 240 13.68 -10.84 5.42
C LEU A 240 12.28 -10.27 5.14
N SER A 241 12.20 -8.98 4.79
CA SER A 241 10.93 -8.27 4.53
C SER A 241 10.83 -7.66 3.12
N ILE A 242 11.51 -8.28 2.14
CA ILE A 242 11.64 -7.80 0.75
C ILE A 242 10.34 -7.86 -0.08
N GLY A 243 9.29 -8.50 0.44
CA GLY A 243 7.99 -8.61 -0.23
C GLY A 243 7.95 -9.61 -1.38
N MET A 244 7.14 -9.31 -2.40
CA MET A 244 6.91 -10.17 -3.57
C MET A 244 6.78 -9.33 -4.84
N GLN A 245 7.11 -9.92 -5.99
CA GLN A 245 6.88 -9.33 -7.31
C GLN A 245 5.59 -9.87 -7.95
N SER A 246 5.10 -9.18 -8.99
CA SER A 246 3.98 -9.64 -9.82
C SER A 246 4.37 -10.89 -10.61
N ASN A 247 3.55 -11.93 -10.58
CA ASN A 247 3.75 -13.14 -11.37
C ASN A 247 2.91 -13.04 -12.66
N THR A 248 3.57 -13.10 -13.83
CA THR A 248 2.89 -13.10 -15.14
C THR A 248 2.53 -14.49 -15.64
N PHE A 249 2.93 -15.55 -14.91
CA PHE A 249 2.79 -16.95 -15.29
C PHE A 249 3.41 -17.29 -16.66
N ASN A 250 4.41 -16.50 -17.10
CA ASN A 250 5.00 -16.54 -18.44
C ASN A 250 3.97 -16.34 -19.58
N THR A 251 2.86 -15.65 -19.31
CA THR A 251 1.84 -15.31 -20.31
C THR A 251 2.42 -14.29 -21.30
N PRO A 252 2.52 -14.60 -22.60
CA PRO A 252 3.10 -13.68 -23.59
C PRO A 252 2.33 -12.36 -23.68
N GLY A 253 3.04 -11.24 -23.81
CA GLY A 253 2.45 -9.91 -23.93
C GLY A 253 2.12 -9.22 -22.61
N VAL A 254 2.15 -9.91 -21.47
CA VAL A 254 1.78 -9.31 -20.17
C VAL A 254 2.85 -8.33 -19.67
N GLN A 255 4.13 -8.55 -19.94
CA GLN A 255 5.18 -7.59 -19.54
C GLN A 255 5.24 -6.39 -20.50
N GLU A 256 4.79 -6.58 -21.73
CA GLU A 256 4.90 -5.63 -22.84
C GLU A 256 3.68 -4.69 -22.94
N TYR A 257 2.49 -5.18 -22.59
CA TYR A 257 1.21 -4.50 -22.84
C TYR A 257 0.34 -4.28 -21.60
N CYS A 258 0.63 -4.89 -20.44
CA CYS A 258 -0.16 -4.71 -19.23
C CYS A 258 0.49 -3.74 -18.23
N PHE A 259 -0.35 -2.96 -17.55
CA PHE A 259 0.05 -2.23 -16.35
C PHE A 259 -0.07 -3.16 -15.13
N PHE A 260 0.94 -3.13 -14.25
CA PHE A 260 0.83 -3.71 -12.92
C PHE A 260 0.25 -2.69 -11.94
N LEU A 261 0.03 -3.11 -10.69
CA LEU A 261 -0.37 -2.24 -9.58
C LEU A 261 0.25 -2.78 -8.29
N LYS A 262 1.57 -2.62 -8.12
CA LYS A 262 2.33 -3.17 -6.99
C LYS A 262 3.17 -2.13 -6.25
N ASP A 263 3.68 -1.13 -6.96
CA ASP A 263 4.42 0.01 -6.42
C ASP A 263 3.76 1.34 -6.84
N LEU A 264 4.18 2.44 -6.22
CA LEU A 264 3.71 3.79 -6.54
C LEU A 264 3.99 4.16 -8.01
N SER A 265 5.14 3.74 -8.53
CA SER A 265 5.49 3.98 -9.94
C SER A 265 4.55 3.26 -10.92
N ASP A 266 3.88 2.18 -10.49
CA ASP A 266 2.88 1.49 -11.31
C ASP A 266 1.57 2.28 -11.34
N ALA A 267 1.10 2.75 -10.18
CA ALA A 267 -0.09 3.60 -10.07
C ALA A 267 0.05 4.88 -10.91
N ILE A 268 1.24 5.51 -10.90
CA ILE A 268 1.54 6.69 -11.73
C ILE A 268 1.43 6.37 -13.23
N LYS A 269 2.02 5.25 -13.68
CA LYS A 269 1.96 4.82 -15.09
C LYS A 269 0.54 4.46 -15.52
N LEU A 270 -0.20 3.75 -14.67
CA LEU A 270 -1.58 3.36 -14.92
C LEU A 270 -2.47 4.60 -15.04
N ARG A 271 -2.32 5.58 -14.13
CA ARG A 271 -3.05 6.85 -14.20
C ARG A 271 -2.76 7.60 -15.50
N ALA A 272 -1.48 7.73 -15.86
CA ALA A 272 -1.08 8.38 -17.11
C ALA A 272 -1.67 7.69 -18.33
N GLY A 273 -1.60 6.36 -18.41
CA GLY A 273 -2.18 5.57 -19.50
C GLY A 273 -3.72 5.68 -19.58
N ILE A 274 -4.43 5.71 -18.44
CA ILE A 274 -5.88 5.94 -18.42
C ILE A 274 -6.21 7.32 -19.03
N MET A 275 -5.51 8.38 -18.60
CA MET A 275 -5.77 9.74 -19.08
C MET A 275 -5.40 9.91 -20.56
N GLU A 276 -4.26 9.35 -21.00
CA GLU A 276 -3.85 9.36 -22.41
C GLU A 276 -4.90 8.73 -23.34
N GLN A 277 -5.56 7.65 -22.89
CA GLN A 277 -6.64 7.01 -23.65
C GLN A 277 -7.91 7.88 -23.74
N PHE A 278 -8.24 8.68 -22.72
CA PHE A 278 -9.35 9.63 -22.76
C PHE A 278 -9.06 10.83 -23.68
N GLU A 279 -7.85 11.40 -23.60
CA GLU A 279 -7.42 12.49 -24.47
C GLU A 279 -7.37 12.04 -25.95
N ALA A 280 -6.73 10.90 -26.23
CA ALA A 280 -6.64 10.35 -27.57
C ALA A 280 -8.00 9.98 -28.18
N ALA A 281 -8.95 9.51 -27.35
CA ALA A 281 -10.32 9.23 -27.77
C ALA A 281 -11.16 10.49 -28.06
N SER A 282 -10.74 11.65 -27.54
CA SER A 282 -11.43 12.94 -27.69
C SER A 282 -10.97 13.73 -28.92
N LEU A 283 -9.94 13.26 -29.63
CA LEU A 283 -9.41 13.92 -30.83
C LEU A 283 -10.40 13.86 -32.02
N PRO A 284 -10.45 14.91 -32.85
CA PRO A 284 -11.32 14.93 -34.02
C PRO A 284 -10.87 13.91 -35.09
N GLY A 285 -11.85 13.27 -35.76
CA GLY A 285 -11.60 12.35 -36.87
C GLY A 285 -11.32 10.90 -36.48
N ILE A 286 -11.32 10.55 -35.19
CA ILE A 286 -11.19 9.15 -34.76
C ILE A 286 -12.48 8.37 -35.03
N PRO A 287 -12.46 7.21 -35.74
CA PRO A 287 -13.66 6.41 -35.97
C PRO A 287 -14.28 5.88 -34.67
N GLU A 288 -15.61 5.81 -34.58
CA GLU A 288 -16.31 5.40 -33.35
C GLU A 288 -15.89 4.01 -32.86
N GLN A 289 -15.61 3.07 -33.78
CA GLN A 289 -15.08 1.75 -33.43
C GLN A 289 -13.72 1.83 -32.71
N ARG A 290 -12.87 2.79 -33.10
CA ARG A 290 -11.56 3.01 -32.47
C ARG A 290 -11.70 3.68 -31.11
N ILE A 291 -12.61 4.64 -30.97
CA ILE A 291 -12.98 5.24 -29.66
C ILE A 291 -13.44 4.15 -28.69
N ARG A 292 -14.34 3.25 -29.13
CA ARG A 292 -14.80 2.11 -28.30
C ARG A 292 -13.67 1.18 -27.88
N GLN A 293 -12.65 0.96 -28.73
CA GLN A 293 -11.45 0.18 -28.37
C GLN A 293 -10.57 0.92 -27.36
N MET A 294 -10.33 2.22 -27.58
CA MET A 294 -9.51 3.05 -26.69
C MET A 294 -10.08 3.12 -25.27
N LEU A 295 -11.41 3.19 -25.17
CA LEU A 295 -12.17 3.27 -23.91
C LEU A 295 -12.71 1.90 -23.44
N THR A 296 -11.97 0.83 -23.72
CA THR A 296 -12.21 -0.51 -23.14
C THR A 296 -11.06 -0.85 -22.19
N PHE A 297 -11.37 -0.92 -20.90
CA PHE A 297 -10.43 -1.24 -19.83
C PHE A 297 -10.63 -2.68 -19.36
N VAL A 298 -9.54 -3.43 -19.25
CA VAL A 298 -9.56 -4.85 -18.85
C VAL A 298 -8.71 -5.02 -17.60
N VAL A 299 -9.34 -5.45 -16.50
CA VAL A 299 -8.68 -5.72 -15.22
C VAL A 299 -8.51 -7.22 -15.06
N ILE A 300 -7.26 -7.68 -14.96
CA ILE A 300 -6.92 -9.11 -14.88
C ILE A 300 -6.68 -9.48 -13.40
N GLY A 301 -7.58 -10.32 -12.86
CA GLY A 301 -7.55 -10.80 -11.48
C GLY A 301 -8.78 -10.38 -10.68
N GLY A 302 -9.49 -11.35 -10.10
CA GLY A 302 -10.66 -11.13 -9.25
C GLY A 302 -10.36 -11.04 -7.74
N GLY A 303 -9.10 -10.83 -7.36
CA GLY A 303 -8.71 -10.59 -5.96
C GLY A 303 -9.03 -9.15 -5.51
N PRO A 304 -8.85 -8.80 -4.22
CA PRO A 304 -9.20 -7.50 -3.67
C PRO A 304 -8.70 -6.32 -4.51
N VAL A 305 -7.40 -6.27 -4.84
CA VAL A 305 -6.77 -5.23 -5.67
C VAL A 305 -7.44 -5.06 -7.03
N GLY A 306 -7.86 -6.16 -7.67
CA GLY A 306 -8.53 -6.10 -8.98
C GLY A 306 -9.98 -5.64 -8.88
N VAL A 307 -10.68 -6.03 -7.81
CA VAL A 307 -12.04 -5.55 -7.52
C VAL A 307 -12.02 -4.06 -7.16
N GLU A 308 -11.11 -3.64 -6.29
CA GLU A 308 -10.87 -2.26 -5.89
C GLU A 308 -10.52 -1.37 -7.09
N MET A 309 -9.55 -1.78 -7.92
CA MET A 309 -9.18 -1.04 -9.13
C MET A 309 -10.36 -0.91 -10.12
N SER A 310 -11.22 -1.93 -10.21
CA SER A 310 -12.39 -1.90 -11.09
C SER A 310 -13.50 -0.98 -10.56
N ALA A 311 -13.65 -0.90 -9.23
CA ALA A 311 -14.61 -0.02 -8.58
C ALA A 311 -14.15 1.45 -8.64
N GLU A 312 -12.89 1.73 -8.28
CA GLU A 312 -12.27 3.05 -8.37
C GLU A 312 -12.29 3.60 -9.81
N LEU A 313 -12.03 2.75 -10.82
CA LEU A 313 -12.14 3.14 -12.22
C LEU A 313 -13.60 3.42 -12.63
N PHE A 314 -14.57 2.65 -12.14
CA PHE A 314 -15.99 2.90 -12.38
C PHE A 314 -16.42 4.23 -11.76
N ASP A 315 -16.07 4.49 -10.51
CA ASP A 315 -16.41 5.72 -9.80
C ASP A 315 -15.78 6.95 -10.46
N PHE A 316 -14.51 6.87 -10.87
CA PHE A 316 -13.86 7.94 -11.65
C PHE A 316 -14.60 8.23 -12.97
N ILE A 317 -15.04 7.20 -13.69
CA ILE A 317 -15.78 7.37 -14.95
C ILE A 317 -17.16 8.01 -14.70
N ASP A 318 -17.92 7.50 -13.72
CA ASP A 318 -19.31 7.88 -13.47
C ASP A 318 -19.43 9.26 -12.78
N GLN A 319 -18.50 9.61 -11.90
CA GLN A 319 -18.61 10.80 -11.02
C GLN A 319 -17.82 12.02 -11.51
N ASP A 320 -16.65 11.79 -12.12
CA ASP A 320 -15.72 12.86 -12.54
C ASP A 320 -15.79 13.14 -14.05
N LEU A 321 -15.88 12.11 -14.90
CA LEU A 321 -15.85 12.25 -16.36
C LEU A 321 -17.22 12.44 -17.05
N CYS A 322 -18.32 12.09 -16.39
CA CYS A 322 -19.67 12.23 -16.97
C CYS A 322 -20.32 13.62 -16.82
N ARG A 323 -19.51 14.70 -16.72
CA ARG A 323 -19.97 16.08 -16.53
C ARG A 323 -19.87 16.94 -17.79
#